data_AF-A0A943HDY6-F1
#
_entry.id   AF-A0A943HDY6-F1
#
_cell.length_a   1.000
_cell.length_b   1.000
_cell.length_c   1.000
_cell.angle_alpha   90.00
_cell.angle_beta   90.00
_cell.angle_gamma   90.00
#
_symmetry.space_group_name_H-M   'P 1'
#
loop_
_entity.id
_entity.type
_entity.pdbx_description
1 polymer ?
#
loop_
_entity_poly.entity_id
_entity_poly.type
_entity_poly.pdbx_seq_one_letter_code
_entity_poly.pdbx_strand_id
1 'polypeptide(L)' 'MKKYKISAILGTILMGICSFLACISTNIALINIGNIGLLVSIGIMSYGFSNWQP' A
#
# COMPACT_ATOMS: atom_id res chain seq x y z
N MET A 1 9.16 -18.31 -0.78
CA MET A 1 9.94 -17.04 -0.74
C MET A 1 9.60 -16.04 -1.85
N LYS A 2 9.70 -16.37 -3.16
CA LYS A 2 9.45 -15.39 -4.25
C LYS A 2 8.06 -14.72 -4.22
N LYS A 3 7.01 -15.47 -3.86
CA LYS A 3 5.61 -14.97 -3.81
C LYS A 3 5.44 -13.85 -2.76
N TYR A 4 6.03 -13.99 -1.58
CA TYR A 4 5.95 -12.98 -0.51
C TYR A 4 6.78 -11.73 -0.81
N LYS A 5 7.92 -11.90 -1.49
CA LYS A 5 8.73 -10.78 -2.00
C LYS A 5 7.98 -9.97 -3.08
N ILE A 6 7.25 -10.64 -3.97
CA ILE A 6 6.39 -9.97 -4.97
C ILE A 6 5.24 -9.22 -4.27
N SER A 7 4.60 -9.85 -3.28
CA SER A 7 3.55 -9.20 -2.47
C SER A 7 4.03 -7.94 -1.77
N ALA A 8 5.24 -7.96 -1.20
CA ALA A 8 5.82 -6.79 -0.55
C ALA A 8 6.07 -5.64 -1.54
N ILE A 9 6.65 -5.93 -2.72
CA ILE A 9 6.89 -4.93 -3.77
C ILE A 9 5.58 -4.34 -4.28
N LEU A 10 4.54 -5.17 -4.46
CA LEU A 10 3.22 -4.74 -4.91
C LEU A 10 2.56 -3.81 -3.87
N GLY A 11 2.72 -4.11 -2.58
CA GLY A 11 2.32 -3.24 -1.49
C GLY A 11 3.02 -1.88 -1.52
N THR A 12 4.33 -1.85 -1.77
CA THR A 12 5.11 -0.59 -1.86
C THR A 12 4.69 0.27 -3.05
N ILE A 13 4.45 -0.32 -4.22
CA ILE A 13 3.97 0.42 -5.41
C ILE A 13 2.59 1.01 -5.15
N LEU A 14 1.68 0.21 -4.57
CA LEU A 14 0.33 0.65 -4.22
C LEU A 14 0.36 1.80 -3.20
N MET A 15 1.25 1.71 -2.20
CA MET A 15 1.43 2.75 -1.18
C MET A 15 1.86 4.09 -1.81
N GLY A 16 2.75 4.05 -2.81
CA GLY A 16 3.15 5.24 -3.56
C GLY A 16 1.97 5.90 -4.27
N ILE A 17 1.21 5.14 -5.04
CA ILE A 17 0.06 5.65 -5.81
C ILE A 17 -1.01 6.23 -4.88
N CYS A 18 -1.35 5.53 -3.79
CA CYS A 18 -2.34 6.00 -2.83
C CYS A 18 -1.90 7.27 -2.10
N SER A 19 -0.59 7.43 -1.83
CA SER A 19 -0.02 8.67 -1.28
C SER A 19 -0.20 9.85 -2.24
N PHE A 20 0.10 9.66 -3.53
CA PHE A 20 -0.12 10.71 -4.53
C PHE A 20 -1.60 11.07 -4.68
N LEU A 21 -2.49 10.07 -4.64
CA LEU A 21 -3.93 10.30 -4.73
C LEU A 21 -4.47 11.10 -3.52
N ALA A 22 -4.02 10.78 -2.31
CA ALA A 22 -4.41 11.49 -1.10
C ALA A 22 -3.86 12.93 -1.06
N CYS A 23 -2.64 13.15 -1.53
CA CYS A 23 -1.97 14.45 -1.46
C CYS A 23 -2.35 15.42 -2.59
N ILE A 24 -2.66 14.92 -3.79
CA ILE A 24 -3.03 15.76 -4.94
C ILE A 24 -4.52 16.12 -4.93
N SER A 25 -5.36 15.29 -4.29
CA SER A 25 -6.79 15.52 -4.31
C SER A 25 -7.22 16.62 -3.35
N THR A 26 -8.11 17.49 -3.81
CA THR A 26 -8.81 18.51 -3.02
C THR A 26 -10.21 18.06 -2.59
N ASN A 27 -10.67 16.91 -3.08
CA ASN A 27 -11.99 16.38 -2.78
C ASN A 27 -11.91 15.41 -1.60
N ILE A 28 -12.70 15.68 -0.55
CA ILE A 28 -12.70 14.92 0.70
C ILE A 28 -12.94 13.42 0.48
N ALA A 29 -13.73 13.05 -0.51
CA ALA A 29 -14.03 11.65 -0.82
C ALA A 29 -12.80 10.92 -1.38
N LEU A 30 -12.07 11.56 -2.30
CA LEU A 30 -10.85 11.02 -2.90
C LEU A 30 -9.69 10.96 -1.89
N ILE A 31 -9.59 11.94 -0.99
CA ILE A 31 -8.63 11.92 0.12
C ILE A 31 -8.88 10.71 1.03
N ASN A 32 -10.13 10.47 1.41
CA ASN A 32 -10.50 9.32 2.25
C ASN A 32 -10.23 7.98 1.54
N ILE A 33 -10.53 7.88 0.24
CA ILE A 33 -10.20 6.68 -0.56
C ILE A 33 -8.68 6.46 -0.61
N GLY A 34 -7.89 7.52 -0.80
CA GLY A 34 -6.43 7.44 -0.77
C GLY A 34 -5.89 6.99 0.58
N ASN A 35 -6.42 7.51 1.69
CA ASN A 35 -6.05 7.13 3.05
C ASN A 35 -6.43 5.67 3.39
N ILE A 36 -7.60 5.20 2.93
CA ILE A 36 -8.00 3.80 3.10
C ILE A 36 -7.08 2.89 2.26
N GLY A 37 -6.77 3.29 1.02
CA GLY A 37 -5.82 2.57 0.17
C GLY A 37 -4.42 2.47 0.79
N LEU A 38 -3.96 3.54 1.45
CA LEU A 38 -2.73 3.56 2.23
C LEU A 38 -2.75 2.52 3.35
N LEU A 39 -3.81 2.47 4.16
CA LEU A 39 -3.94 1.47 5.23
C LEU A 39 -3.91 0.03 4.69
N VAL A 40 -4.60 -0.23 3.57
CA VAL A 40 -4.60 -1.55 2.92
C VAL A 40 -3.22 -1.91 2.39
N SER A 41 -2.50 -0.96 1.79
CA SER A 41 -1.16 -1.18 1.25
C SER A 41 -0.13 -1.53 2.35
N ILE A 42 -0.24 -0.89 3.52
CA ILE A 42 0.57 -1.21 4.70
C ILE A 42 0.26 -2.63 5.17
N GLY A 43 -1.01 -3.04 5.20
CA GLY A 43 -1.40 -4.41 5.59
C GLY A 43 -0.80 -5.48 4.68
N ILE A 44 -0.86 -5.28 3.36
CA ILE A 44 -0.28 -6.19 2.35
C ILE A 44 1.23 -6.26 2.48
N MET A 45 1.88 -5.11 2.71
CA MET A 45 3.33 -5.02 2.89
C MET A 45 3.76 -5.73 4.18
N SER A 46 3.09 -5.46 5.31
CA SER A 46 3.35 -6.13 6.59
C SER A 46 3.15 -7.65 6.50
N TYR A 47 2.13 -8.12 5.78
CA TYR A 47 1.93 -9.55 5.53
C TYR A 47 3.05 -10.14 4.66
N GLY A 48 3.45 -9.42 3.60
CA GLY A 48 4.54 -9.79 2.73
C GLY A 48 5.87 -9.92 3.48
N PHE A 49 6.21 -8.94 4.33
CA PHE A 49 7.43 -8.95 5.14
C PHE A 49 7.40 -9.98 6.27
N SER A 50 6.27 -10.14 6.97
CA SER A 50 6.18 -11.08 8.10
C SER A 50 6.33 -12.54 7.65
N ASN A 51 5.82 -12.89 6.47
CA ASN A 51 5.97 -14.22 5.88
C ASN A 51 7.24 -14.37 5.02
N TRP A 52 7.96 -13.27 4.80
CA TRP A 52 9.29 -13.27 4.22
C TRP A 52 10.33 -13.52 5.33
N GLN A 53 10.18 -14.65 6.03
CA GLN A 53 11.24 -15.16 6.89
C GLN A 53 12.47 -15.51 6.04
N PRO A 54 13.70 -15.31 6.57
CA PRO A 54 14.96 -15.65 5.91
C PRO A 54 15.09 -17.15 5.62
#